data_AF-A0A358MHD5-F1
#
_entry.id   AF-A0A358MHD5-F1
#
_cell.length_a   1.000
_cell.length_b   1.000
_cell.length_c   1.000
_cell.angle_alpha   90.00
_cell.angle_beta   90.00
_cell.angle_gamma   90.00
#
_symmetry.space_group_name_H-M   'P 1'
#
loop_
_entity.id
_entity.type
_entity.pdbx_description
1 polymer ?
#
loop_
_entity_poly.entity_id
_entity_poly.type
_entity_poly.pdbx_seq_one_letter_code
_entity_poly.pdbx_strand_id
1 'polypeptide(L)' 'MAGTGVVVAGVGMIPFAKPGASEAYDVMGAEAARRALADAGLAYGAVQQAYAGYVYGDSTSGQKALYR' A
#
# COMPACT_ATOMS: atom_id res chain seq x y z
N MET A 1 2.78 32.06 5.78
CA MET A 1 2.93 30.80 5.03
C MET A 1 1.57 30.12 5.04
N ALA A 2 0.88 30.05 3.91
CA ALA A 2 -0.35 29.25 3.84
C ALA A 2 0.05 27.79 4.09
N GLY A 3 -0.52 27.15 5.11
CA GLY A 3 -0.27 25.73 5.36
C GLY A 3 -0.67 24.93 4.13
N THR A 4 0.18 24.01 3.70
CA THR A 4 -0.14 23.11 2.59
C THR A 4 -1.33 22.24 3.01
N GLY A 5 -2.45 22.36 2.30
CA GLY A 5 -3.60 21.48 2.49
C GLY A 5 -3.21 20.03 2.21
N VAL A 6 -3.61 19.12 3.09
CA VAL A 6 -3.36 17.68 2.95
C VAL A 6 -4.65 17.02 2.50
N VAL A 7 -4.58 16.17 1.48
CA VAL A 7 -5.71 15.42 0.95
C VAL A 7 -5.36 13.94 0.83
N VAL A 8 -6.37 13.08 0.97
CA VAL A 8 -6.27 11.66 0.61
C VAL A 8 -6.70 11.55 -0.85
N ALA A 9 -5.73 11.34 -1.75
CA ALA A 9 -5.98 11.33 -3.19
C ALA A 9 -6.61 10.01 -3.70
N GLY A 10 -6.39 8.90 -2.99
CA GLY A 10 -7.00 7.61 -3.32
C GLY A 10 -6.81 6.58 -2.22
N VAL A 11 -7.67 5.55 -2.22
CA VAL A 11 -7.68 4.47 -1.24
C VAL A 11 -7.80 3.10 -1.93
N GLY A 12 -7.30 2.05 -1.28
CA GLY A 12 -7.32 0.72 -1.84
C GLY A 12 -7.19 -0.34 -0.76
N MET A 13 -8.01 -1.39 -0.86
CA MET A 13 -7.97 -2.52 0.05
C MET A 13 -8.23 -3.83 -0.69
N ILE A 14 -7.85 -4.92 -0.03
CA ILE A 14 -8.21 -6.29 -0.41
C ILE A 14 -9.29 -6.84 0.52
N PRO A 15 -10.08 -7.84 0.09
CA PRO A 15 -11.03 -8.50 0.97
C PRO A 15 -10.34 -9.12 2.19
N PHE A 16 -10.94 -8.96 3.36
CA PHE A 16 -10.49 -9.68 4.54
C PHE A 16 -10.97 -11.13 4.44
N ALA A 17 -10.03 -12.05 4.53
CA ALA A 17 -10.29 -13.47 4.45
C ALA A 17 -9.94 -14.18 5.76
N LYS A 18 -10.51 -15.37 5.94
CA LYS A 18 -10.18 -16.24 7.07
C LYS A 18 -8.68 -16.59 7.03
N PRO A 19 -7.98 -16.68 8.18
CA PRO A 19 -6.60 -17.14 8.22
C PRO A 19 -6.42 -18.46 7.44
N GLY A 20 -5.43 -18.50 6.54
CA GLY A 20 -5.15 -19.63 5.65
C GLY A 20 -5.82 -19.59 4.27
N ALA A 21 -6.72 -18.63 4.02
CA ALA A 21 -7.35 -18.42 2.71
C ALA A 21 -6.83 -17.17 1.97
N SER A 22 -5.79 -16.54 2.51
CA SER A 22 -5.18 -15.33 1.96
C SER A 22 -3.93 -15.65 1.15
N GLU A 23 -3.68 -14.83 0.14
CA GLU A 23 -2.38 -14.76 -0.55
C GLU A 23 -1.25 -14.36 0.42
N ALA A 24 0.01 -14.47 -0.04
CA ALA A 24 1.15 -13.98 0.72
C ALA A 24 1.05 -12.47 0.97
N TYR A 25 1.60 -12.00 2.11
CA TYR A 25 1.45 -10.60 2.53
C TYR A 25 1.96 -9.59 1.49
N ASP A 26 3.00 -9.94 0.75
CA ASP A 26 3.61 -9.08 -0.26
C ASP A 26 2.74 -8.98 -1.51
N VAL A 27 2.04 -10.06 -1.88
CA VAL A 27 1.01 -10.05 -2.93
C VAL A 27 -0.17 -9.18 -2.50
N MET A 28 -0.67 -9.41 -1.28
CA MET A 28 -1.79 -8.66 -0.71
C MET A 28 -1.51 -7.16 -0.60
N GLY A 29 -0.33 -6.80 -0.09
CA GLY A 29 0.11 -5.41 0.06
C GLY A 29 0.34 -4.72 -1.30
N ALA A 30 0.96 -5.41 -2.26
CA ALA A 30 1.15 -4.90 -3.61
C ALA A 30 -0.18 -4.57 -4.29
N GLU A 31 -1.15 -5.47 -4.19
CA GLU A 31 -2.48 -5.28 -4.79
C GLU A 31 -3.23 -4.11 -4.15
N ALA A 32 -3.23 -4.02 -2.82
CA ALA A 32 -3.86 -2.90 -2.11
C ALA A 32 -3.23 -1.55 -2.49
N ALA A 33 -1.89 -1.49 -2.58
CA ALA A 33 -1.17 -0.29 -3.00
C ALA A 33 -1.48 0.10 -4.45
N ARG A 34 -1.52 -0.87 -5.38
CA ARG A 34 -1.89 -0.63 -6.79
C ARG A 34 -3.31 -0.10 -6.93
N ARG A 35 -4.27 -0.62 -6.14
CA ARG A 35 -5.65 -0.09 -6.10
C ARG A 35 -5.71 1.35 -5.61
N ALA A 36 -4.99 1.67 -4.53
CA ALA A 36 -4.96 3.03 -3.99
C ALA A 36 -4.34 4.04 -4.98
N LEU A 37 -3.29 3.64 -5.69
CA LEU A 37 -2.67 4.46 -6.73
C LEU A 37 -3.57 4.61 -7.96
N ALA A 38 -4.28 3.55 -8.36
CA ALA A 38 -5.23 3.60 -9.45
C ALA A 38 -6.42 4.52 -9.13
N ASP A 39 -6.97 4.46 -7.92
CA ASP A 39 -8.02 5.36 -7.43
C ASP A 39 -7.53 6.83 -7.43
N ALA A 40 -6.27 7.05 -7.04
CA ALA A 40 -5.64 8.36 -7.10
C ALA A 40 -5.26 8.83 -8.53
N GLY A 41 -5.34 7.95 -9.54
CA GLY A 41 -4.89 8.23 -10.90
C GLY A 41 -3.38 8.46 -11.01
N LEU A 42 -2.58 7.88 -10.11
CA LEU A 42 -1.13 8.07 -10.03
C LEU A 42 -0.36 6.81 -10.44
N ALA A 43 0.75 7.00 -11.14
CA ALA A 43 1.74 5.93 -11.33
C ALA A 43 2.63 5.81 -10.08
N TYR A 44 3.18 4.62 -9.82
CA TYR A 44 4.09 4.40 -8.69
C TYR A 44 5.30 5.35 -8.69
N GLY A 45 5.80 5.74 -9.87
CA GLY A 45 6.90 6.69 -10.00
C GLY A 45 6.62 8.11 -9.47
N ALA A 46 5.36 8.46 -9.20
CA ALA A 46 4.99 9.70 -8.54
C ALA A 46 5.12 9.65 -7.01
N VAL A 47 5.27 8.45 -6.43
CA VAL A 47 5.43 8.26 -4.98
C VAL A 47 6.83 8.68 -4.55
N GLN A 48 6.92 9.71 -3.71
CA GLN A 48 8.20 10.21 -3.18
C GLN A 48 8.66 9.41 -1.95
N GLN A 49 7.71 8.95 -1.14
CA GLN A 49 7.98 8.17 0.06
C GLN A 49 6.79 7.25 0.35
N ALA A 50 7.10 6.06 0.85
CA ALA A 50 6.10 5.10 1.28
C ALA A 50 6.33 4.70 2.73
N TYR A 51 5.24 4.57 3.49
CA TYR A 51 5.23 4.11 4.87
C TYR A 51 4.40 2.83 4.92
N ALA A 52 4.99 1.75 5.43
CA ALA A 52 4.34 0.44 5.52
C ALA A 52 4.26 0.00 6.98
N GLY A 53 3.05 -0.25 7.47
CA GLY A 53 2.79 -0.75 8.81
C GLY A 53 2.43 -2.23 8.79
N TYR A 54 3.13 -3.04 9.59
CA TYR A 54 2.84 -4.46 9.80
C TYR A 54 3.27 -4.87 11.20
N VAL A 55 2.61 -5.88 11.77
CA VAL A 55 2.92 -6.42 13.11
C VAL A 55 3.82 -7.65 13.00
N TYR A 56 3.53 -8.54 12.06
CA TYR A 56 4.27 -9.78 11.83
C TYR A 56 4.94 -9.77 10.46
N GLY A 57 6.24 -10.03 10.45
CA GLY A 57 7.06 -10.05 9.25
C GLY A 57 8.50 -9.68 9.59
N ASP A 58 9.43 -10.11 8.75
CA ASP A 58 10.83 -9.74 8.90
C ASP A 58 11.03 -8.25 8.58
N SER A 59 12.21 -7.74 8.93
CA SER A 59 12.64 -6.42 8.47
C SER A 59 12.45 -6.32 6.95
N THR A 60 12.00 -5.16 6.49
CA THR A 60 11.75 -4.85 5.07
C THR A 60 10.55 -5.53 4.40
N SER A 61 9.63 -6.13 5.17
CA SER A 61 8.40 -6.73 4.61
C SER A 61 7.57 -5.70 3.81
N GLY A 62 7.56 -4.43 4.22
CA GLY A 62 6.92 -3.35 3.47
C GLY A 62 7.54 -3.09 2.09
N GLN A 63 8.88 -3.04 2.01
CA GLN A 63 9.61 -2.90 0.76
C GLN A 63 9.35 -4.08 -0.17
N LYS A 64 9.30 -5.31 0.38
CA LYS A 64 8.97 -6.51 -0.39
C LYS A 64 7.59 -6.42 -1.04
N ALA A 65 6.60 -5.86 -0.35
CA ALA A 65 5.26 -5.64 -0.90
C ALA A 65 5.25 -4.52 -1.97
N LEU A 66 5.93 -3.40 -1.71
CA LEU A 66 5.87 -2.22 -2.58
C LEU A 66 6.67 -2.37 -3.88
N TYR A 67 7.75 -3.15 -3.88
CA TYR A 67 8.64 -3.32 -5.05
C TYR A 67 8.36 -4.58 -5.87
N ARG A 68 7.18 -5.18 -5.67
CA ARG A 68 6.71 -6.38 -6.39
C ARG A 68 6.13 -6.06 -7.77
#